data_AF-A0A437ANJ7-F1
#
_entry.id   AF-A0A437ANJ7-F1
#
_cell.length_a   1.000
_cell.length_b   1.000
_cell.length_c   1.000
_cell.angle_alpha   90.00
_cell.angle_beta   90.00
_cell.angle_gamma   90.00
#
_symmetry.space_group_name_H-M   'P 1'
#
loop_
_entity.id
_entity.type
_entity.pdbx_description
1 polymer ?
#
loop_
_entity_poly.entity_id
_entity_poly.type
_entity_poly.pdbx_seq_one_letter_code
_entity_poly.pdbx_strand_id
1 'polypeptide(L)'
;MNNKFSLEEEILTCQNRTETLKDYLFPFIQNKEEIDELILMLKKVKITFVKLFCAVYTFRKIKEIYCFKTFNENVSKFTINKINYELIQNKQLVFIVCVILAHKSFDDNFINLSIWSKISKYSKNNLFLGEYVIIKLLNFNFTPKKEEFLEVKCDFCLKFNYFEIKYEGNLLKEKLKTYFIKMFSCFGNE
;
A
#
# COMPACT_ATOMS: atom_id res chain seq x y z
N MET A 1 -17.13 -19.73 -6.00
CA MET A 1 -15.85 -19.88 -6.74
C MET A 1 -14.72 -19.92 -5.72
N ASN A 2 -13.77 -20.85 -5.87
CA ASN A 2 -12.53 -20.82 -5.07
C ASN A 2 -11.66 -19.67 -5.58
N ASN A 3 -11.82 -18.49 -4.99
CA ASN A 3 -10.99 -17.33 -5.27
C ASN A 3 -9.62 -17.53 -4.60
N LYS A 4 -8.69 -18.12 -5.35
CA LYS A 4 -7.27 -18.23 -4.99
C LYS A 4 -6.45 -17.32 -5.93
N PHE A 5 -5.42 -16.66 -5.42
CA PHE A 5 -4.48 -15.81 -6.17
C PHE A 5 -3.03 -16.04 -5.70
N SER A 6 -2.10 -16.09 -6.65
CA SER A 6 -0.67 -16.18 -6.29
C SER A 6 -0.11 -14.81 -5.94
N LEU A 7 0.90 -14.78 -5.06
CA LEU A 7 1.60 -13.55 -4.68
C LEU A 7 2.33 -12.92 -5.88
N GLU A 8 2.86 -13.76 -6.75
CA GLU A 8 3.55 -13.41 -8.00
C GLU A 8 2.57 -13.13 -9.15
N GLU A 9 1.27 -13.31 -8.92
CA GLU A 9 0.27 -13.09 -9.96
C GLU A 9 0.10 -11.58 -10.22
N GLU A 10 0.09 -11.22 -11.50
CA GLU A 10 -0.29 -9.88 -11.94
C GLU A 10 -1.75 -9.62 -11.54
N ILE A 11 -2.00 -8.52 -10.80
CA ILE A 11 -3.29 -8.30 -10.12
C ILE A 11 -4.45 -8.10 -11.11
N LEU A 12 -4.17 -7.53 -12.28
CA LEU A 12 -5.16 -6.99 -13.21
C LEU A 12 -5.42 -7.88 -14.44
N THR A 13 -5.10 -9.17 -14.35
CA THR A 13 -5.36 -10.17 -15.39
C THR A 13 -6.83 -10.63 -15.46
N CYS A 14 -7.64 -10.37 -14.42
CA CYS A 14 -9.07 -10.70 -14.38
C CYS A 14 -9.94 -9.49 -14.04
N GLN A 15 -11.04 -9.26 -14.78
CA GLN A 15 -11.95 -8.10 -14.57
C GLN A 15 -12.51 -8.02 -13.13
N ASN A 16 -12.87 -9.15 -12.52
CA ASN A 16 -13.37 -9.18 -11.13
C ASN A 16 -12.36 -8.66 -10.10
N ARG A 17 -11.06 -8.78 -10.39
CA ARG A 17 -9.99 -8.35 -9.49
C ARG A 17 -9.74 -6.84 -9.57
N THR A 18 -10.11 -6.21 -10.68
CA THR A 18 -10.01 -4.77 -10.85
C THR A 18 -10.90 -4.04 -9.84
N GLU A 19 -12.18 -4.42 -9.73
CA GLU A 19 -13.11 -3.77 -8.79
C GLU A 19 -12.73 -4.06 -7.33
N THR A 20 -12.31 -5.30 -7.02
CA THR A 20 -11.72 -5.65 -5.71
C THR A 20 -10.53 -4.75 -5.38
N LEU A 21 -9.64 -4.50 -6.34
CA LEU A 21 -8.49 -3.64 -6.13
C LEU A 21 -8.91 -2.17 -5.93
N LYS A 22 -9.92 -1.66 -6.66
CA LYS A 22 -10.45 -0.31 -6.43
C LYS A 22 -11.00 -0.15 -5.02
N ASP A 23 -11.82 -1.10 -4.57
CA ASP A 23 -12.37 -1.12 -3.21
C ASP A 23 -11.28 -1.25 -2.14
N TYR A 24 -10.19 -1.93 -2.47
CA TYR A 24 -9.04 -2.03 -1.58
C TYR A 24 -8.28 -0.71 -1.48
N LEU A 25 -8.12 -0.01 -2.61
CA LEU A 25 -7.36 1.23 -2.70
C LEU A 25 -8.12 2.46 -2.16
N PHE A 26 -9.45 2.42 -2.17
CA PHE A 26 -10.31 3.54 -1.78
C PHE A 26 -10.01 4.16 -0.40
N PRO A 27 -9.77 3.39 0.68
CA PRO A 27 -9.41 3.95 1.99
C PRO A 27 -8.07 4.73 2.01
N PHE A 28 -7.20 4.51 1.02
CA PHE A 28 -5.88 5.16 0.97
C PHE A 28 -5.91 6.48 0.22
N ILE A 29 -6.57 6.54 -0.94
CA ILE A 29 -6.57 7.69 -1.87
C ILE A 29 -7.83 8.53 -1.72
N GLN A 30 -9.00 7.91 -1.46
CA GLN A 30 -10.30 8.57 -1.25
C GLN A 30 -10.80 9.41 -2.43
N ASN A 31 -10.31 9.15 -3.64
CA ASN A 31 -10.78 9.76 -4.88
C ASN A 31 -10.89 8.66 -5.97
N LYS A 32 -12.07 8.51 -6.57
CA LYS A 32 -12.35 7.44 -7.55
C LYS A 32 -11.58 7.61 -8.86
N GLU A 33 -11.54 8.82 -9.41
CA GLU A 33 -10.82 9.10 -10.65
C GLU A 33 -9.32 8.84 -10.48
N GLU A 34 -8.75 9.25 -9.34
CA GLU A 34 -7.35 8.98 -9.02
C GLU A 34 -7.04 7.49 -8.85
N ILE A 35 -8.01 6.72 -8.36
CA ILE A 35 -7.89 5.26 -8.29
C ILE A 35 -7.94 4.65 -9.69
N ASP A 36 -8.86 5.08 -10.55
CA ASP A 36 -8.93 4.58 -11.93
C ASP A 36 -7.63 4.86 -12.71
N GLU A 37 -7.08 6.07 -12.58
CA GLU A 37 -5.75 6.40 -13.12
C GLU A 37 -4.65 5.47 -12.59
N LEU A 38 -4.64 5.24 -11.27
CA LEU A 38 -3.66 4.37 -10.62
C LEU A 38 -3.78 2.93 -11.14
N ILE A 39 -5.00 2.39 -11.28
CA ILE A 39 -5.24 1.05 -11.82
C ILE A 39 -4.66 0.92 -13.24
N LEU A 40 -4.88 1.92 -14.09
CA LEU A 40 -4.32 1.91 -15.45
C LEU A 40 -2.79 1.90 -15.44
N MET A 41 -2.17 2.66 -14.54
CA MET A 41 -0.71 2.66 -14.36
C MET A 41 -0.21 1.30 -13.88
N LEU A 42 -0.83 0.74 -12.83
CA LEU A 42 -0.49 -0.56 -12.25
C LEU A 42 -0.58 -1.70 -13.29
N LYS A 43 -1.53 -1.60 -14.24
CA LYS A 43 -1.66 -2.54 -15.35
C LYS A 43 -0.48 -2.46 -16.33
N LYS A 44 -0.05 -1.24 -16.67
CA LYS A 44 1.07 -1.02 -17.62
C LYS A 44 2.39 -1.57 -17.09
N VAL A 45 2.60 -1.53 -15.77
CA VAL A 45 3.81 -2.01 -15.10
C VAL A 45 3.68 -3.43 -14.56
N LYS A 46 2.55 -4.11 -14.82
CA LYS A 46 2.34 -5.51 -14.43
C LYS A 46 2.59 -5.75 -12.94
N ILE A 47 1.98 -4.93 -12.10
CA ILE A 47 2.18 -5.03 -10.65
C ILE A 47 1.64 -6.38 -10.13
N THR A 48 2.40 -7.01 -9.24
CA THR A 48 2.00 -8.24 -8.54
C THR A 48 1.46 -7.93 -7.15
N PHE A 49 0.77 -8.90 -6.52
CA PHE A 49 0.26 -8.74 -5.15
C PHE A 49 1.37 -8.48 -4.12
N VAL A 50 2.55 -9.10 -4.27
CA VAL A 50 3.70 -8.82 -3.38
C VAL A 50 4.07 -7.34 -3.40
N LYS A 51 4.22 -6.77 -4.59
CA LYS A 51 4.62 -5.37 -4.75
C LYS A 51 3.53 -4.43 -4.25
N LEU A 52 2.25 -4.76 -4.50
CA LEU A 52 1.13 -3.98 -3.95
C LEU A 52 1.11 -4.03 -2.42
N PHE A 53 1.28 -5.20 -1.80
CA PHE A 53 1.24 -5.31 -0.34
C PHE A 53 2.43 -4.59 0.31
N CYS A 54 3.61 -4.64 -0.30
CA CYS A 54 4.74 -3.81 0.12
C CYS A 54 4.44 -2.31 -0.01
N ALA A 55 3.81 -1.88 -1.10
CA ALA A 55 3.43 -0.49 -1.28
C ALA A 55 2.41 -0.02 -0.23
N VAL A 56 1.39 -0.84 0.07
CA VAL A 56 0.40 -0.57 1.11
C VAL A 56 1.04 -0.50 2.48
N TYR A 57 1.92 -1.44 2.81
CA TYR A 57 2.69 -1.42 4.04
C TYR A 57 3.49 -0.11 4.19
N THR A 58 4.25 0.25 3.16
CA THR A 58 5.06 1.48 3.13
C THR A 58 4.19 2.70 3.35
N PHE A 59 3.05 2.76 2.66
CA PHE A 59 2.09 3.85 2.77
C PHE A 59 1.49 3.97 4.19
N ARG A 60 1.16 2.84 4.83
CA ARG A 60 0.66 2.81 6.22
C ARG A 60 1.72 3.33 7.19
N LYS A 61 2.98 2.91 7.06
CA LYS A 61 4.08 3.44 7.88
C LYS A 61 4.28 4.94 7.74
N ILE A 62 4.18 5.46 6.52
CA ILE A 62 4.23 6.91 6.28
C ILE A 62 3.09 7.59 7.04
N LYS A 63 1.85 7.12 6.88
CA LYS A 63 0.69 7.67 7.59
C LYS A 63 0.87 7.65 9.11
N GLU A 64 1.35 6.56 9.68
CA GLU A 64 1.62 6.45 11.12
C GLU A 64 2.59 7.53 11.57
N ILE A 65 3.75 7.68 10.90
CA ILE A 65 4.75 8.71 11.25
C ILE A 65 4.15 10.12 11.16
N TYR A 66 3.33 10.41 10.15
CA TYR A 66 2.68 11.71 10.01
C TYR A 66 1.61 11.96 11.09
N CYS A 67 0.78 10.96 11.39
CA CYS A 67 -0.22 11.05 12.46
C CYS A 67 0.44 11.22 13.85
N PHE A 68 1.55 10.53 14.11
CA PHE A 68 2.32 10.70 15.35
C PHE A 68 2.98 12.08 15.44
N LYS A 69 3.47 12.64 14.32
CA LYS A 69 4.03 14.00 14.28
C LYS A 69 3.00 15.11 14.47
N THR A 70 1.74 14.90 14.07
CA THR A 70 0.66 15.85 14.38
C THR A 70 0.24 15.85 15.86
N PHE A 71 0.61 14.82 16.64
CA PHE A 71 0.24 14.69 18.05
C PHE A 71 1.36 15.04 19.04
N ASN A 72 2.62 14.94 18.63
CA ASN A 72 3.78 15.33 19.43
C ASN A 72 4.53 16.44 18.71
N GLU A 73 4.37 17.69 19.16
CA GLU A 73 5.06 18.87 18.61
C GLU A 73 6.61 18.80 18.70
N ASN A 74 7.19 17.76 19.32
CA ASN A 74 8.61 17.74 19.69
C ASN A 74 9.45 16.52 19.23
N VAL A 75 9.01 15.68 18.28
CA VAL A 75 9.82 14.51 17.85
C VAL A 75 10.58 14.72 16.53
N SER A 76 11.83 15.19 16.71
CA SER A 76 13.05 14.93 15.93
C SER A 76 13.27 15.61 14.56
N LYS A 77 14.29 16.49 14.54
CA LYS A 77 15.40 16.80 13.59
C LYS A 77 15.27 16.64 12.06
N PHE A 78 14.19 16.10 11.52
CA PHE A 78 13.87 16.26 10.10
C PHE A 78 12.93 17.46 9.97
N THR A 79 13.49 18.61 9.62
CA THR A 79 12.71 19.73 9.11
C THR A 79 12.03 19.23 7.84
N ILE A 80 10.77 18.81 7.95
CA ILE A 80 9.94 18.58 6.78
C ILE A 80 9.69 19.98 6.24
N ASN A 81 10.55 20.41 5.31
CA ASN A 81 10.38 21.69 4.64
C ASN A 81 8.98 21.72 4.00
N LYS A 82 8.40 22.92 3.86
CA LYS A 82 7.03 23.11 3.33
C LYS A 82 6.75 22.29 2.06
N ILE A 83 7.71 22.23 1.15
CA ILE A 83 7.67 21.44 -0.10
C ILE A 83 7.49 19.93 0.17
N ASN A 84 8.19 19.38 1.18
CA ASN A 84 8.07 17.97 1.54
C ASN A 84 6.69 17.67 2.13
N TYR A 85 6.14 18.61 2.91
CA TYR A 85 4.82 18.46 3.50
C TYR A 85 3.71 18.48 2.43
N GLU A 86 3.79 19.42 1.49
CA GLU A 86 2.85 19.51 0.35
C GLU A 86 2.88 18.25 -0.53
N LEU A 87 4.09 17.70 -0.80
CA LEU A 87 4.25 16.44 -1.54
C LEU A 87 3.55 15.26 -0.84
N ILE A 88 3.58 15.22 0.49
CA ILE A 88 3.02 14.12 1.28
C ILE A 88 1.51 14.24 1.49
N GLN A 89 0.97 15.47 1.42
CA GLN A 89 -0.48 15.66 1.41
C GLN A 89 -1.14 15.05 0.17
N ASN A 90 -0.41 14.92 -0.94
CA ASN A 90 -0.89 14.22 -2.12
C ASN A 90 -0.82 12.69 -1.93
N LYS A 91 -1.92 12.11 -1.43
CA LYS A 91 -2.05 10.67 -1.14
C LYS A 91 -1.78 9.79 -2.36
N GLN A 92 -2.26 10.18 -3.55
CA GLN A 92 -2.06 9.41 -4.77
C GLN A 92 -0.57 9.39 -5.17
N LEU A 93 0.11 10.55 -5.14
CA LEU A 93 1.55 10.63 -5.38
C LEU A 93 2.34 9.77 -4.41
N VAL A 94 2.06 9.89 -3.11
CA VAL A 94 2.74 9.08 -2.07
C VAL A 94 2.53 7.59 -2.35
N PHE A 95 1.31 7.17 -2.70
CA PHE A 95 1.04 5.78 -3.00
C PHE A 95 1.78 5.30 -4.26
N ILE A 96 1.79 6.08 -5.33
CA ILE A 96 2.57 5.77 -6.55
C ILE A 96 4.04 5.62 -6.21
N VAL A 97 4.61 6.51 -5.40
CA VAL A 97 6.02 6.39 -4.98
C VAL A 97 6.23 5.11 -4.16
N CYS A 98 5.32 4.73 -3.27
CA CYS A 98 5.39 3.45 -2.56
C CYS A 98 5.42 2.25 -3.52
N VAL A 99 4.64 2.31 -4.62
CA VAL A 99 4.66 1.30 -5.68
C VAL A 99 6.01 1.26 -6.40
N ILE A 100 6.60 2.42 -6.71
CA ILE A 100 7.93 2.49 -7.35
C ILE A 100 9.00 1.88 -6.44
N LEU A 101 8.99 2.22 -5.14
CA LEU A 101 9.94 1.67 -4.17
C LEU A 101 9.76 0.16 -4.01
N ALA A 102 8.52 -0.34 -3.96
CA ALA A 102 8.26 -1.78 -3.96
C ALA A 102 8.81 -2.45 -5.22
N HIS A 103 8.56 -1.88 -6.40
CA HIS A 103 9.10 -2.42 -7.66
C HIS A 103 10.63 -2.48 -7.66
N LYS A 104 11.31 -1.44 -7.16
CA LYS A 104 12.78 -1.43 -7.03
C LYS A 104 13.32 -2.43 -5.99
N SER A 105 12.49 -2.82 -5.03
CA SER A 105 12.90 -3.76 -3.96
C SER A 105 12.81 -5.22 -4.39
N PHE A 106 11.92 -5.55 -5.32
CA PHE A 106 11.60 -6.93 -5.70
C PHE A 106 12.01 -7.32 -7.12
N ASP A 107 12.36 -6.36 -7.98
CA ASP A 107 12.82 -6.65 -9.34
C ASP A 107 14.25 -6.19 -9.57
N ASP A 108 15.10 -7.08 -10.07
CA ASP A 108 16.47 -6.74 -10.50
C ASP A 108 16.46 -5.77 -11.70
N ASN A 109 15.42 -5.86 -12.54
CA ASN A 109 15.22 -5.01 -13.72
C ASN A 109 14.15 -3.95 -13.44
N PHE A 110 14.48 -2.95 -12.61
CA PHE A 110 13.53 -1.90 -12.25
C PHE A 110 13.26 -0.90 -13.39
N ILE A 111 12.01 -0.43 -13.47
CA ILE A 111 11.58 0.57 -14.43
C ILE A 111 12.14 1.96 -14.05
N ASN A 112 12.77 2.65 -14.99
CA ASN A 112 13.32 4.00 -14.78
C ASN A 112 12.21 5.02 -14.49
N LEU A 113 12.47 6.01 -13.63
CA LEU A 113 11.55 7.11 -13.32
C LEU A 113 11.04 7.86 -14.56
N SER A 114 11.84 7.94 -15.63
CA SER A 114 11.40 8.55 -16.90
C SER A 114 10.22 7.80 -17.54
N ILE A 115 10.09 6.50 -17.31
CA ILE A 115 8.94 5.71 -17.77
C ILE A 115 7.77 5.93 -16.81
N TRP A 116 8.00 5.88 -15.50
CA TRP A 116 6.98 6.17 -14.48
C TRP A 116 6.30 7.54 -14.68
N SER A 117 7.07 8.57 -15.06
CA SER A 117 6.53 9.90 -15.36
C SER A 117 5.72 9.97 -16.65
N LYS A 118 5.89 9.01 -17.58
CA LYS A 118 5.09 8.93 -18.82
C LYS A 118 3.77 8.18 -18.61
N ILE A 119 3.72 7.30 -17.63
CA ILE A 119 2.52 6.46 -17.35
C ILE A 119 1.68 6.98 -16.19
N SER A 120 2.20 7.93 -15.41
CA SER A 120 1.48 8.65 -14.36
C SER A 120 1.28 10.11 -14.77
N LYS A 121 0.46 10.85 -14.02
CA LYS A 121 0.29 12.31 -14.21
C LYS A 121 1.40 13.16 -13.59
N TYR A 122 2.38 12.53 -12.93
CA TYR A 122 3.41 13.22 -12.16
C TYR A 122 4.69 13.38 -12.96
N SER A 123 5.30 14.57 -12.85
CA SER A 123 6.61 14.84 -13.45
C SER A 123 7.70 13.94 -12.84
N LYS A 124 8.77 13.69 -13.59
CA LYS A 124 9.93 12.94 -13.10
C LYS A 124 10.51 13.54 -11.81
N ASN A 125 10.51 14.87 -11.70
CA ASN A 125 10.99 15.58 -10.52
C ASN A 125 10.10 15.32 -9.30
N ASN A 126 8.76 15.33 -9.47
CA ASN A 126 7.84 15.04 -8.37
C ASN A 126 8.02 13.60 -7.87
N LEU A 127 8.19 12.64 -8.78
CA LEU A 127 8.45 11.25 -8.43
C LEU A 127 9.78 11.09 -7.70
N PHE A 128 10.86 11.71 -8.21
CA PHE A 128 12.18 11.67 -7.59
C PHE A 128 12.19 12.29 -6.18
N LEU A 129 11.58 13.48 -6.02
CA LEU A 129 11.46 14.14 -4.72
C LEU A 129 10.64 13.30 -3.75
N GLY A 130 9.53 12.72 -4.22
CA GLY A 130 8.72 11.81 -3.41
C GLY A 130 9.52 10.59 -2.94
N GLU A 131 10.29 9.95 -3.83
CA GLU A 131 11.15 8.82 -3.46
C GLU A 131 12.18 9.23 -2.40
N TYR A 132 12.89 10.33 -2.64
CA TYR A 132 13.90 10.84 -1.73
C TYR A 132 13.31 11.10 -0.33
N VAL A 133 12.17 11.78 -0.26
CA VAL A 133 11.51 12.12 0.99
C VAL A 133 11.05 10.89 1.74
N ILE A 134 10.42 9.92 1.06
CA ILE A 134 9.93 8.68 1.69
C ILE A 134 11.08 7.82 2.19
N ILE A 135 12.15 7.65 1.40
CA ILE A 135 13.35 6.89 1.81
C ILE A 135 13.97 7.51 3.06
N LYS A 136 14.10 8.84 3.09
CA LYS A 136 14.65 9.56 4.24
C LYS A 136 13.75 9.45 5.46
N LEU A 137 12.44 9.59 5.28
CA LEU A 137 11.46 9.48 6.36
C LEU A 137 11.47 8.10 7.02
N LEU A 138 11.55 7.04 6.21
CA LEU A 138 11.54 5.66 6.68
C LEU A 138 12.93 5.14 7.03
N ASN A 139 13.98 5.94 6.83
CA ASN A 139 15.38 5.54 6.99
C ASN A 139 15.67 4.19 6.31
N PHE A 140 15.28 4.07 5.03
CA PHE A 140 15.38 2.85 4.22
C PHE A 140 14.55 1.64 4.70
N ASN A 141 13.73 1.75 5.76
CA ASN A 141 12.89 0.66 6.26
C ASN A 141 11.49 0.65 5.61
N PHE A 142 11.44 0.48 4.29
CA PHE A 142 10.18 0.41 3.52
C PHE A 142 9.83 -0.99 3.04
N THR A 143 10.73 -1.97 3.16
CA THR A 143 10.42 -3.38 2.89
C THR A 143 9.86 -4.05 4.15
N PRO A 144 8.67 -4.67 4.12
CA PRO A 144 8.09 -5.33 5.29
C PRO A 144 8.87 -6.59 5.67
N LYS A 145 8.97 -6.86 6.96
CA LYS A 145 9.33 -8.18 7.48
C LYS A 145 8.20 -9.18 7.20
N LYS A 146 8.49 -10.47 7.36
CA LYS A 146 7.54 -11.56 7.09
C LYS A 146 6.22 -11.36 7.84
N GLU A 147 6.26 -11.00 9.11
CA GLU A 147 5.08 -10.82 9.96
C GLU A 147 4.24 -9.62 9.53
N GLU A 148 4.89 -8.50 9.18
CA GLU A 148 4.24 -7.28 8.71
C GLU A 148 3.61 -7.48 7.32
N PHE A 149 4.29 -8.23 6.46
CA PHE A 149 3.76 -8.61 5.16
C PHE A 149 2.53 -9.52 5.29
N LEU A 150 2.60 -10.50 6.21
CA LEU A 150 1.47 -11.38 6.51
C LEU A 150 0.27 -10.58 7.02
N GLU A 151 0.48 -9.55 7.84
CA GLU A 151 -0.59 -8.67 8.28
C GLU A 151 -1.31 -7.98 7.11
N VAL A 152 -0.58 -7.34 6.20
CA VAL A 152 -1.21 -6.68 5.03
C VAL A 152 -1.91 -7.68 4.13
N LYS A 153 -1.32 -8.86 3.91
CA LYS A 153 -1.95 -9.95 3.14
C LYS A 153 -3.27 -10.39 3.80
N CYS A 154 -3.26 -10.59 5.12
CA CYS A 154 -4.43 -11.06 5.85
C CYS A 154 -5.55 -10.02 5.83
N ASP A 155 -5.22 -8.72 5.99
CA ASP A 155 -6.20 -7.64 5.85
C ASP A 155 -6.90 -7.68 4.49
N PHE A 156 -6.14 -7.86 3.40
CA PHE A 156 -6.71 -7.99 2.06
C PHE A 156 -7.59 -9.24 1.95
N CYS A 157 -7.09 -10.40 2.36
CA CYS A 157 -7.83 -11.65 2.24
C CYS A 157 -9.13 -11.65 3.05
N LEU A 158 -9.12 -11.10 4.27
CA LEU A 158 -10.30 -11.00 5.13
C LEU A 158 -11.33 -10.03 4.56
N LYS A 159 -10.90 -8.86 4.07
CA LYS A 159 -11.81 -7.86 3.51
C LYS A 159 -12.60 -8.38 2.30
N PHE A 160 -11.99 -9.24 1.49
CA PHE A 160 -12.57 -9.71 0.23
C PHE A 160 -12.88 -11.21 0.20
N ASN A 161 -12.92 -11.86 1.37
CA ASN A 161 -13.25 -13.28 1.52
C ASN A 161 -12.41 -14.21 0.61
N TYR A 162 -11.10 -13.94 0.50
CA TYR A 162 -10.16 -14.85 -0.16
C TYR A 162 -9.72 -15.93 0.84
N PHE A 163 -10.23 -17.15 0.65
CA PHE A 163 -9.89 -18.32 1.46
C PHE A 163 -8.62 -19.01 0.95
N GLU A 164 -7.48 -18.33 1.05
CA GLU A 164 -6.20 -18.89 0.60
C GLU A 164 -5.12 -18.83 1.67
N ILE A 165 -5.53 -19.02 2.91
CA ILE A 165 -4.59 -18.98 4.01
C ILE A 165 -4.40 -20.40 4.54
N LYS A 166 -3.52 -21.15 3.86
CA LYS A 166 -2.84 -22.30 4.47
C LYS A 166 -1.90 -21.73 5.54
N TYR A 167 -2.24 -21.92 6.81
CA TYR A 167 -1.60 -21.26 7.94
C TYR A 167 -0.49 -22.09 8.60
N GLU A 168 0.67 -21.48 8.76
CA GLU A 168 1.65 -21.81 9.79
C GLU A 168 1.74 -20.61 10.75
N GLY A 169 0.97 -20.59 11.84
CA GLY A 169 1.21 -19.63 12.93
C GLY A 169 0.00 -19.17 13.78
N ASN A 170 0.22 -19.06 15.10
CA ASN A 170 -0.75 -18.67 16.13
C ASN A 170 -1.23 -17.20 16.05
N LEU A 171 -0.46 -16.30 15.43
CA LEU A 171 -0.69 -14.85 15.45
C LEU A 171 -2.03 -14.42 14.82
N LEU A 172 -2.47 -15.15 13.79
CA LEU A 172 -3.74 -14.86 13.16
C LEU A 172 -4.93 -15.52 13.88
N LYS A 173 -4.72 -16.61 14.61
CA LYS A 173 -5.78 -17.17 15.47
C LYS A 173 -6.24 -16.13 16.49
N GLU A 174 -5.32 -15.32 17.01
CA GLU A 174 -5.61 -14.20 17.91
C GLU A 174 -6.20 -12.98 17.19
N LYS A 175 -5.64 -12.54 16.05
CA LYS A 175 -6.21 -11.41 15.28
C LYS A 175 -7.60 -11.72 14.69
N LEU A 176 -7.83 -12.95 14.19
CA LEU A 176 -9.18 -13.41 13.82
C LEU A 176 -10.09 -13.44 15.02
N LYS A 177 -9.63 -13.87 16.20
CA LYS A 177 -10.43 -13.81 17.43
C LYS A 177 -10.87 -12.37 17.69
N THR A 178 -9.96 -11.41 17.64
CA THR A 178 -10.25 -9.98 17.83
C THR A 178 -11.17 -9.41 16.74
N TYR A 179 -10.98 -9.83 15.48
CA TYR A 179 -11.80 -9.36 14.35
C TYR A 179 -13.20 -9.98 14.36
N PHE A 180 -13.34 -11.28 14.62
CA PHE A 180 -14.63 -11.95 14.82
C PHE A 180 -15.36 -11.40 16.04
N ILE A 181 -14.67 -11.18 17.17
CA ILE A 181 -15.25 -10.55 18.35
C ILE A 181 -15.80 -9.16 18.00
N LYS A 182 -15.04 -8.32 17.26
CA LYS A 182 -15.51 -6.99 16.81
C LYS A 182 -16.66 -7.07 15.82
N MET A 183 -16.65 -8.04 14.91
CA MET A 183 -17.70 -8.21 13.90
C MET A 183 -19.01 -8.67 14.55
N PHE A 184 -18.96 -9.62 15.51
CA PHE A 184 -20.14 -10.09 16.24
C PHE A 184 -20.62 -9.13 17.34
N SER A 185 -19.75 -8.29 17.92
CA SER A 185 -20.19 -7.23 18.84
C SER A 185 -21.00 -6.13 18.14
N CYS A 186 -20.92 -6.01 16.81
CA CYS A 186 -21.76 -5.11 16.02
C CYS A 186 -23.09 -5.73 15.58
N PHE A 187 -23.32 -7.03 15.82
CA PHE A 187 -24.58 -7.73 15.54
C PHE A 187 -25.31 -8.19 16.82
N GLY A 188 -24.78 -7.82 17.99
CA GLY A 188 -25.23 -8.29 19.30
C GLY A 188 -25.69 -7.18 20.24
N ASN A 189 -26.20 -6.08 19.71
CA ASN A 189 -27.08 -5.17 20.44
C ASN A 189 -28.23 -4.81 19.49
N GLU A 190 -29.43 -5.08 19.99
CA GLU A 190 -30.75 -4.91 19.38
C GLU A 190 -30.97 -3.55 18.69
#